data_AF-A0A1H0V1Y8-F1
#
_entry.id   AF-A0A1H0V1Y8-F1
#
_cell.length_a   1.000
_cell.length_b   1.000
_cell.length_c   1.000
_cell.angle_alpha   90.00
_cell.angle_beta   90.00
_cell.angle_gamma   90.00
#
_symmetry.space_group_name_H-M   'P 1'
#
loop_
_entity.id
_entity.type
_entity.pdbx_description
1 polymer ?
#
loop_
_entity_poly.entity_id
_entity_poly.type
_entity_poly.pdbx_seq_one_letter_code
_entity_poly.pdbx_strand_id
1 'polypeptide(L)'
;MNQVKFGPELISRLMDHLCSQLSGCEGVGLSVWPDGELLRATGAAVELDQVQLDSGEGPLVEASREERQVSGRVRDLDVVAVPGSWGDSGPAVLTVYLSHSPGIDDLKAIEEIEPLVATAAAVIEFCAGEVLRADQMVRMVQHRRYIEQAKGLVMGARPCQPGEAFELLVRASQNANVKLRDVATALVLVVGGTLEDDAAEVAEPPRAAFDVAERLWDALRV
;
A
#
# COMPACT_ATOMS: atom_id res chain seq x y z
N MET A 1 11.84 -23.25 -2.74
CA MET A 1 10.39 -23.21 -3.03
C MET A 1 10.06 -21.74 -3.27
N ASN A 2 9.90 -21.33 -4.54
CA ASN A 2 9.61 -19.93 -4.88
C ASN A 2 8.31 -19.54 -4.17
N GLN A 3 8.38 -18.57 -3.26
CA GLN A 3 7.19 -17.93 -2.71
C GLN A 3 6.45 -17.32 -3.88
N VAL A 4 5.31 -17.91 -4.23
CA VAL A 4 4.36 -17.27 -5.13
C VAL A 4 3.84 -16.05 -4.38
N LYS A 5 4.37 -14.88 -4.71
CA LYS A 5 3.77 -13.61 -4.31
C LYS A 5 2.47 -13.50 -5.11
N PHE A 6 1.36 -13.91 -4.52
CA PHE A 6 0.04 -13.57 -5.03
C PHE A 6 -0.20 -12.09 -4.71
N GLY A 7 0.39 -11.23 -5.53
CA GLY A 7 0.28 -9.79 -5.47
C GLY A 7 -0.67 -9.24 -6.55
N PRO A 8 -0.49 -7.98 -6.97
CA PRO A 8 -1.28 -7.37 -8.04
C PRO A 8 -1.26 -8.11 -9.38
N GLU A 9 -0.33 -9.05 -9.57
CA GLU A 9 -0.25 -9.90 -10.75
C GLU A 9 -1.45 -10.86 -10.90
N LEU A 10 -2.17 -11.17 -9.81
CA LEU A 10 -3.35 -12.05 -9.88
C LEU A 10 -4.48 -11.38 -10.68
N ILE A 11 -4.77 -10.11 -10.40
CA ILE A 11 -5.79 -9.33 -11.12
C ILE A 11 -5.45 -9.28 -12.60
N SER A 12 -4.19 -8.94 -12.94
CA SER A 12 -3.73 -8.91 -14.33
C SER A 12 -3.91 -10.26 -15.03
N ARG A 13 -3.57 -11.38 -14.37
CA ARG A 13 -3.76 -12.71 -14.96
C ARG A 13 -5.22 -13.07 -15.20
N LEU A 14 -6.12 -12.70 -14.29
CA LEU A 14 -7.55 -12.94 -14.45
C LEU A 14 -8.13 -12.10 -15.60
N MET A 15 -7.74 -10.83 -15.69
CA MET A 15 -8.13 -9.94 -16.79
C MET A 15 -7.58 -10.41 -18.14
N ASP A 16 -6.30 -10.80 -18.19
CA ASP A 16 -5.68 -11.36 -19.39
C ASP A 16 -6.37 -12.68 -19.79
N HIS A 17 -6.74 -13.51 -18.82
CA HIS A 17 -7.47 -14.74 -19.06
C HIS A 17 -8.85 -14.45 -19.67
N LEU A 18 -9.62 -13.53 -19.07
CA LEU A 18 -10.90 -13.10 -19.61
C LEU A 18 -10.75 -12.59 -21.05
N CYS A 19 -9.81 -11.69 -21.29
CA CYS A 19 -9.59 -11.14 -22.63
C CYS A 19 -9.19 -12.22 -23.65
N SER A 20 -8.43 -13.25 -23.23
CA SER A 20 -8.07 -14.36 -24.10
C SER A 20 -9.24 -15.29 -24.47
N GLN A 21 -10.33 -15.28 -23.70
CA GLN A 21 -11.53 -16.07 -23.98
C GLN A 21 -12.52 -15.33 -24.90
N LEU A 22 -12.39 -14.01 -25.00
CA LEU A 22 -13.31 -13.14 -25.72
C LEU A 22 -12.74 -12.78 -27.10
N SER A 23 -13.46 -13.17 -28.15
CA SER A 23 -13.12 -12.72 -29.51
C SER A 23 -13.20 -11.20 -29.59
N GLY A 24 -12.25 -10.56 -30.27
CA GLY A 24 -12.27 -9.10 -30.43
C GLY A 24 -12.16 -8.31 -29.12
N CYS A 25 -11.64 -8.91 -28.04
CA CYS A 25 -11.29 -8.16 -26.84
C CYS A 25 -10.17 -7.17 -27.12
N GLU A 26 -10.46 -5.89 -26.91
CA GLU A 26 -9.54 -4.77 -27.14
C GLU A 26 -8.99 -4.20 -25.82
N GLY A 27 -9.61 -4.53 -24.69
CA GLY A 27 -9.11 -4.12 -23.38
C GLY A 27 -10.05 -4.51 -22.23
N VAL A 28 -9.46 -4.62 -21.04
CA VAL A 28 -10.19 -4.90 -19.80
C VAL A 28 -9.72 -3.90 -18.74
N GLY A 29 -10.64 -3.36 -17.96
CA GLY A 29 -10.36 -2.40 -16.91
C GLY A 29 -11.05 -2.76 -15.60
N LEU A 30 -10.47 -2.33 -14.49
CA LEU A 30 -10.99 -2.53 -13.15
C LEU A 30 -10.83 -1.23 -12.38
N SER A 31 -11.96 -0.59 -12.08
CA SER A 31 -12.03 0.66 -11.32
C SER A 31 -12.78 0.45 -10.01
N VAL A 32 -12.50 1.32 -9.03
CA VAL A 32 -12.86 1.05 -7.64
C VAL A 32 -13.39 2.30 -6.96
N TRP A 33 -14.45 2.14 -6.16
CA TRP A 33 -15.10 3.23 -5.46
C TRP A 33 -14.77 3.25 -3.96
N PRO A 34 -14.87 4.42 -3.30
CA PRO A 34 -15.59 5.64 -3.70
C PRO A 34 -14.80 6.60 -4.59
N ASP A 35 -13.49 6.43 -4.68
CA ASP A 35 -12.59 7.40 -5.31
C ASP A 35 -12.59 7.35 -6.85
N GLY A 36 -13.20 6.32 -7.44
CA GLY A 36 -13.16 6.08 -8.89
C GLY A 36 -11.73 5.82 -9.36
N GLU A 37 -10.90 5.19 -8.53
CA GLU A 37 -9.51 4.92 -8.86
C GLU A 37 -9.44 3.76 -9.86
N LEU A 38 -8.68 3.96 -10.94
CA LEU A 38 -8.38 2.89 -11.89
C LEU A 38 -7.34 1.95 -11.26
N LEU A 39 -7.81 0.84 -10.69
CA LEU A 39 -6.93 -0.13 -10.06
C LEU A 39 -6.05 -0.80 -11.10
N ARG A 40 -6.61 -1.31 -12.20
CA ARG A 40 -5.85 -1.94 -13.30
C ARG A 40 -6.57 -1.78 -14.62
N ALA A 41 -5.81 -1.67 -15.70
CA ALA A 41 -6.35 -1.69 -17.06
C ALA A 41 -5.34 -2.26 -18.06
N THR A 42 -5.84 -2.87 -19.12
CA THR A 42 -5.07 -3.38 -20.26
C THR A 42 -5.72 -2.93 -21.58
N GLY A 43 -4.90 -2.80 -22.62
CA GLY A 43 -5.38 -2.42 -23.96
C GLY A 43 -6.12 -1.07 -23.96
N ALA A 44 -7.23 -1.02 -24.68
CA ALA A 44 -8.05 0.18 -24.84
C ALA A 44 -8.62 0.72 -23.52
N ALA A 45 -8.82 -0.15 -22.51
CA ALA A 45 -9.38 0.27 -21.22
C ALA A 45 -8.51 1.31 -20.49
N VAL A 46 -7.19 1.31 -20.72
CA VAL A 46 -6.26 2.26 -20.08
C VAL A 46 -6.64 3.71 -20.40
N GLU A 47 -7.07 3.97 -21.63
CA GLU A 47 -7.50 5.31 -22.05
C GLU A 47 -9.01 5.50 -21.86
N LEU A 48 -9.81 4.51 -22.24
CA LEU A 48 -11.27 4.65 -22.30
C LEU A 48 -11.95 4.68 -20.93
N ASP A 49 -11.41 3.98 -19.93
CA ASP A 49 -11.90 4.09 -18.56
C ASP A 49 -11.57 5.46 -17.98
N GLN A 50 -10.33 5.95 -18.20
CA GLN A 50 -9.92 7.26 -17.72
C GLN A 50 -10.81 8.38 -18.27
N VAL A 51 -11.18 8.30 -19.56
CA VAL A 51 -12.11 9.27 -20.17
C VAL A 51 -13.48 9.28 -19.49
N GLN A 52 -14.01 8.10 -19.12
CA GLN A 52 -15.29 8.01 -18.42
C GLN A 52 -15.19 8.54 -16.99
N LEU A 53 -14.11 8.21 -16.28
CA LEU A 53 -13.86 8.70 -14.92
C LEU A 53 -13.69 10.22 -14.89
N ASP A 54 -12.89 10.78 -15.80
CA ASP A 54 -12.63 12.22 -15.90
C ASP A 54 -13.89 13.02 -16.25
N SER A 55 -14.76 12.46 -17.08
CA SER A 55 -16.04 13.09 -17.45
C SER A 55 -17.15 12.87 -16.43
N GLY A 56 -17.04 11.83 -15.59
CA GLY A 56 -18.09 11.41 -14.66
C GLY A 56 -19.33 10.83 -15.36
N GLU A 57 -19.20 10.41 -16.62
CA GLU A 57 -20.26 9.88 -17.48
C GLU A 57 -19.79 8.61 -18.23
N GLY A 58 -20.74 7.81 -18.70
CA GLY A 58 -20.50 6.61 -19.50
C GLY A 58 -20.81 5.29 -18.77
N PRO A 59 -20.77 4.15 -19.48
CA PRO A 59 -21.17 2.84 -18.96
C PRO A 59 -20.47 2.42 -17.67
N LEU A 60 -19.16 2.69 -17.52
CA LEU A 60 -18.39 2.43 -16.30
C LEU A 60 -19.01 3.15 -15.09
N VAL A 61 -19.25 4.46 -15.24
CA VAL A 61 -19.75 5.31 -14.16
C VAL A 61 -21.22 5.01 -13.86
N GLU A 62 -22.02 4.71 -14.90
CA GLU A 62 -23.41 4.27 -14.73
C GLU A 62 -23.48 2.94 -13.98
N ALA A 63 -22.65 1.95 -14.33
CA ALA A 63 -22.61 0.65 -13.67
C ALA A 63 -22.26 0.76 -12.19
N SER A 64 -21.31 1.65 -11.85
CA SER A 64 -20.99 1.96 -10.45
C SER A 64 -22.19 2.57 -9.70
N ARG A 65 -22.84 3.59 -10.27
CA ARG A 65 -23.95 4.30 -9.60
C ARG A 65 -25.20 3.45 -9.44
N GLU A 66 -25.53 2.66 -10.46
CA GLU A 66 -26.75 1.87 -10.53
C GLU A 66 -26.56 0.45 -9.97
N GLU A 67 -25.32 0.06 -9.66
CA GLU A 67 -24.94 -1.28 -9.16
C GLU A 67 -25.55 -2.43 -9.99
N ARG A 68 -25.59 -2.24 -11.30
CA ARG A 68 -26.01 -3.26 -12.26
C ARG A 68 -25.11 -3.27 -13.48
N GLN A 69 -25.12 -4.38 -14.21
CA GLN A 69 -24.47 -4.45 -15.51
C GLN A 69 -25.02 -3.39 -16.47
N VAL A 70 -24.10 -2.71 -17.15
CA VAL A 70 -24.39 -1.74 -18.21
C VAL A 70 -23.62 -2.12 -19.45
N SER A 71 -24.29 -2.17 -20.60
CA SER A 71 -23.65 -2.28 -21.90
C SER A 71 -23.84 -0.99 -22.67
N GLY A 72 -22.82 -0.55 -23.38
CA GLY A 72 -22.88 0.68 -24.15
C GLY A 72 -21.73 0.77 -25.13
N ARG A 73 -21.39 2.00 -25.51
CA ARG A 73 -20.30 2.27 -26.44
C ARG A 73 -19.49 3.44 -25.95
N VAL A 74 -18.17 3.33 -26.04
CA VAL A 74 -17.24 4.41 -25.72
C VAL A 74 -16.32 4.58 -26.92
N ARG A 75 -16.43 5.75 -27.56
CA ARG A 75 -15.85 6.00 -28.88
C ARG A 75 -16.31 4.94 -29.89
N ASP A 76 -15.37 4.15 -30.41
CA ASP A 76 -15.61 3.17 -31.48
C ASP A 76 -15.73 1.72 -30.98
N LEU A 77 -15.68 1.49 -29.66
CA LEU A 77 -15.74 0.15 -29.06
C LEU A 77 -17.00 -0.05 -28.23
N ASP A 78 -17.60 -1.23 -28.35
CA ASP A 78 -18.67 -1.66 -27.47
C ASP A 78 -18.06 -2.05 -26.11
N VAL A 79 -18.73 -1.68 -25.02
CA VAL A 79 -18.26 -1.94 -23.65
C VAL A 79 -19.34 -2.63 -22.82
N VAL A 80 -18.92 -3.57 -22.00
CA VAL A 80 -19.71 -4.14 -20.91
C VAL A 80 -19.05 -3.74 -19.59
N ALA A 81 -19.79 -3.06 -18.73
CA ALA A 81 -19.37 -2.70 -17.39
C ALA A 81 -20.19 -3.52 -16.39
N VAL A 82 -19.52 -4.31 -15.56
CA VAL A 82 -20.15 -5.19 -14.56
C VAL A 82 -19.66 -4.78 -13.17
N PRO A 83 -20.57 -4.35 -12.28
CA PRO A 83 -20.22 -4.07 -10.91
C PRO A 83 -20.13 -5.36 -10.09
N GLY A 84 -19.09 -5.43 -9.28
CA GLY A 84 -18.82 -6.47 -8.31
C GLY A 84 -18.94 -5.95 -6.89
N SER A 85 -19.39 -6.83 -5.98
CA SER A 85 -19.41 -6.49 -4.56
C SER A 85 -17.98 -6.30 -4.05
N TRP A 86 -17.70 -5.09 -3.59
CA TRP A 86 -16.46 -4.69 -2.93
C TRP A 86 -16.81 -4.17 -1.55
N GLY A 87 -16.34 -4.88 -0.51
CA GLY A 87 -16.26 -4.43 0.88
C GLY A 87 -17.36 -3.50 1.40
N ASP A 88 -16.98 -2.62 2.34
CA ASP A 88 -17.83 -1.52 2.83
C ASP A 88 -17.56 -0.19 2.07
N SER A 89 -16.64 -0.20 1.09
CA SER A 89 -16.09 1.01 0.47
C SER A 89 -16.77 1.42 -0.86
N GLY A 90 -17.67 0.59 -1.41
CA GLY A 90 -18.33 0.85 -2.70
C GLY A 90 -17.90 -0.15 -3.77
N PRO A 91 -18.56 -0.23 -4.94
CA PRO A 91 -18.38 -1.34 -5.90
C PRO A 91 -17.01 -1.35 -6.60
N ALA A 92 -16.55 -2.54 -6.96
CA ALA A 92 -15.59 -2.73 -8.04
C ALA A 92 -16.36 -2.67 -9.36
N VAL A 93 -15.81 -2.10 -10.43
CA VAL A 93 -16.42 -2.22 -11.76
C VAL A 93 -15.40 -2.77 -12.73
N LEU A 94 -15.71 -3.93 -13.31
CA LEU A 94 -14.98 -4.55 -14.40
C LEU A 94 -15.54 -4.04 -15.73
N THR A 95 -14.71 -3.43 -16.55
CA THR A 95 -15.03 -3.05 -17.93
C THR A 95 -14.37 -3.99 -18.91
N VAL A 96 -15.09 -4.34 -19.97
CA VAL A 96 -14.58 -5.14 -21.07
C VAL A 96 -14.96 -4.47 -22.37
N TYR A 97 -13.94 -4.13 -23.17
CA TYR A 97 -14.09 -3.50 -24.47
C TYR A 97 -13.95 -4.51 -25.58
N LEU A 98 -14.93 -4.53 -26.48
CA LEU A 98 -15.02 -5.45 -27.59
C LEU A 98 -15.11 -4.66 -28.91
N SER A 99 -14.46 -5.20 -29.95
CA SER A 99 -14.54 -4.69 -31.32
C SER A 99 -15.88 -5.01 -31.99
N HIS A 100 -16.82 -5.61 -31.26
CA HIS A 100 -18.16 -5.99 -31.71
C HIS A 100 -19.14 -5.92 -30.55
N SER A 101 -20.44 -5.92 -30.88
CA SER A 101 -21.47 -5.93 -29.85
C SER A 101 -21.46 -7.25 -29.08
N PRO A 102 -21.60 -7.23 -27.74
CA PRO A 102 -21.46 -8.42 -26.90
C PRO A 102 -22.57 -9.43 -27.18
N GLY A 103 -22.19 -10.68 -27.43
CA GLY A 103 -23.07 -11.83 -27.53
C GLY A 103 -23.30 -12.52 -26.19
N ILE A 104 -24.18 -13.52 -26.17
CA ILE A 104 -24.51 -14.28 -24.95
C ILE A 104 -23.28 -14.97 -24.35
N ASP A 105 -22.39 -15.49 -25.19
CA ASP A 105 -21.20 -16.20 -24.71
C ASP A 105 -20.16 -15.24 -24.12
N ASP A 106 -20.05 -14.01 -24.65
CA ASP A 106 -19.21 -12.97 -24.06
C ASP A 106 -19.70 -12.60 -22.66
N LEU A 107 -21.01 -12.35 -22.53
CA LEU A 107 -21.62 -11.99 -21.25
C LEU A 107 -21.43 -13.09 -20.21
N LYS A 108 -21.57 -14.37 -20.58
CA LYS A 108 -21.31 -15.50 -19.67
C LYS A 108 -19.86 -15.55 -19.19
N ALA A 109 -18.90 -15.36 -20.10
CA ALA A 109 -17.48 -15.37 -19.73
C ALA A 109 -17.13 -14.21 -18.78
N ILE A 110 -17.73 -13.03 -19.02
CA ILE A 110 -17.56 -11.86 -18.14
C ILE A 110 -18.18 -12.15 -16.76
N GLU A 111 -19.43 -12.63 -16.71
CA GLU A 111 -20.12 -13.01 -15.47
C GLU A 111 -19.37 -14.10 -14.67
N GLU A 112 -18.68 -15.02 -15.35
CA GLU A 112 -17.91 -16.08 -14.69
C GLU A 112 -16.62 -15.55 -14.05
N ILE A 113 -15.92 -14.62 -14.71
CA ILE A 113 -14.61 -14.12 -14.25
C ILE A 113 -14.73 -12.92 -13.31
N GLU A 114 -15.77 -12.09 -13.46
CA GLU A 114 -15.97 -10.88 -12.66
C GLU A 114 -15.87 -11.15 -11.14
N PRO A 115 -16.54 -12.17 -10.56
CA PRO A 115 -16.46 -12.42 -9.12
C PRO A 115 -15.05 -12.78 -8.66
N LEU A 116 -14.26 -13.45 -9.52
CA LEU A 116 -12.87 -13.80 -9.22
C LEU A 116 -11.99 -12.55 -9.19
N VAL A 117 -12.22 -11.61 -10.12
CA VAL A 117 -11.50 -10.33 -10.19
C VAL A 117 -11.85 -9.44 -9.00
N ALA A 118 -13.14 -9.29 -8.68
CA ALA A 118 -13.60 -8.53 -7.53
C ALA A 118 -13.05 -9.10 -6.22
N THR A 119 -13.09 -10.42 -6.04
CA THR A 119 -12.52 -11.10 -4.86
C THR A 119 -11.01 -10.91 -4.78
N ALA A 120 -10.28 -11.02 -5.90
CA ALA A 120 -8.84 -10.79 -5.92
C ALA A 120 -8.49 -9.36 -5.50
N ALA A 121 -9.24 -8.36 -5.98
CA ALA A 121 -9.08 -6.97 -5.57
C ALA A 121 -9.31 -6.79 -4.06
N ALA A 122 -10.41 -7.35 -3.53
CA ALA A 122 -10.74 -7.30 -2.11
C ALA A 122 -9.64 -7.94 -1.22
N VAL A 123 -9.10 -9.10 -1.61
CA VAL A 123 -8.03 -9.77 -0.87
C VAL A 123 -6.74 -8.95 -0.90
N ILE A 124 -6.37 -8.39 -2.06
CA ILE A 124 -5.15 -7.58 -2.18
C ILE A 124 -5.25 -6.32 -1.32
N GLU A 125 -6.39 -5.63 -1.32
CA GLU A 125 -6.60 -4.44 -0.49
C GLU A 125 -6.56 -4.78 1.01
N PHE A 126 -7.29 -5.81 1.43
CA PHE A 126 -7.31 -6.28 2.81
C PHE A 126 -5.89 -6.62 3.30
N CYS A 127 -5.15 -7.40 2.50
CA CYS A 127 -3.78 -7.77 2.83
C CYS A 127 -2.80 -6.59 2.78
N ALA A 128 -2.98 -5.61 1.89
CA ALA A 128 -2.16 -4.40 1.88
C ALA A 128 -2.29 -3.63 3.19
N GLY A 129 -3.50 -3.53 3.74
CA GLY A 129 -3.74 -2.93 5.05
C GLY A 129 -3.12 -3.71 6.22
N GLU A 130 -3.10 -5.04 6.15
CA GLU A 130 -2.47 -5.88 7.17
C GLU A 130 -0.95 -5.86 7.12
N VAL A 131 -0.35 -5.90 5.91
CA VAL A 131 1.11 -5.79 5.72
C VAL A 131 1.61 -4.44 6.21
N LEU A 132 0.93 -3.34 5.88
CA LEU A 132 1.29 -2.00 6.39
C LEU A 132 1.22 -1.92 7.92
N ARG A 133 0.22 -2.56 8.56
CA ARG A 133 0.12 -2.62 10.02
C ARG A 133 1.21 -3.49 10.64
N ALA A 134 1.50 -4.65 10.04
CA ALA A 134 2.58 -5.53 10.48
C ALA A 134 3.93 -4.83 10.40
N ASP A 135 4.24 -4.15 9.29
CA ASP A 135 5.46 -3.35 9.13
C ASP A 135 5.56 -2.22 10.15
N GLN A 136 4.47 -1.51 10.42
CA GLN A 136 4.43 -0.48 11.46
C GLN A 136 4.69 -1.08 12.85
N MET A 137 4.10 -2.22 13.17
CA MET A 137 4.32 -2.93 14.43
C MET A 137 5.77 -3.43 14.55
N VAL A 138 6.34 -4.01 13.50
CA VAL A 138 7.74 -4.44 13.44
C VAL A 138 8.68 -3.26 13.66
N ARG A 139 8.46 -2.12 12.97
CA ARG A 139 9.23 -0.90 13.18
C ARG A 139 9.12 -0.39 14.62
N MET A 140 7.93 -0.43 15.23
CA MET A 140 7.75 -0.06 16.64
C MET A 140 8.54 -0.96 17.59
N VAL A 141 8.60 -2.28 17.33
CA VAL A 141 9.40 -3.23 18.12
C VAL A 141 10.91 -3.00 17.92
N GLN A 142 11.36 -2.76 16.69
CA GLN A 142 12.76 -2.45 16.38
C GLN A 142 13.23 -1.17 17.08
N HIS A 143 12.43 -0.10 17.08
CA HIS A 143 12.78 1.15 17.75
C HIS A 143 12.85 1.01 19.28
N ARG A 144 12.00 0.16 19.87
CA ARG A 144 12.05 -0.14 21.31
C ARG A 144 13.42 -0.71 21.69
N ARG A 145 14.02 -1.54 20.85
CA ARG A 145 15.36 -2.11 21.09
C ARG A 145 16.43 -1.03 21.27
N TYR A 146 16.53 -0.10 20.34
CA TYR A 146 17.57 0.95 20.39
C TYR A 146 17.33 1.96 21.50
N ILE A 147 16.06 2.23 21.85
CA ILE A 147 15.71 3.02 23.04
C ILE A 147 16.20 2.33 24.32
N GLU A 148 16.02 1.01 24.44
CA GLU A 148 16.51 0.25 25.60
C GLU A 148 18.04 0.18 25.66
N GLN A 149 18.72 0.03 24.52
CA GLN A 149 20.19 0.08 24.44
C GLN A 149 20.73 1.47 24.82
N ALA A 150 20.17 2.54 24.25
CA ALA A 150 20.50 3.92 24.59
C ALA A 150 20.32 4.19 26.08
N LYS A 151 19.23 3.70 26.68
CA LYS A 151 18.99 3.79 28.13
C LYS A 151 20.10 3.10 28.92
N GLY A 152 20.53 1.92 28.49
CA GLY A 152 21.68 1.20 29.07
C GLY A 152 23.00 1.99 28.95
N LEU A 153 23.26 2.63 27.80
CA LEU A 153 24.43 3.49 27.62
C LEU A 153 24.42 4.69 28.58
N VAL A 154 23.27 5.36 28.73
CA VAL A 154 23.11 6.48 29.68
C VAL A 154 23.35 6.03 31.13
N MET A 155 22.77 4.89 31.54
CA MET A 155 22.98 4.31 32.86
C MET A 155 24.45 3.93 33.11
N GLY A 156 25.14 3.45 32.08
CA GLY A 156 26.56 3.10 32.15
C GLY A 156 27.48 4.32 32.24
N ALA A 157 27.15 5.40 31.53
CA ALA A 157 27.92 6.65 31.58
C ALA A 157 27.71 7.43 32.88
N ARG A 158 26.47 7.45 33.38
CA ARG A 158 26.10 8.13 34.62
C ARG A 158 25.24 7.21 35.47
N PRO A 159 25.66 6.90 36.72
CA PRO A 159 24.84 6.12 37.63
C PRO A 159 23.48 6.79 37.85
N CYS A 160 22.44 6.19 37.28
CA CYS A 160 21.06 6.64 37.40
C CYS A 160 20.10 5.46 37.25
N GLN A 161 18.88 5.61 37.76
CA GLN A 161 17.87 4.57 37.62
C GLN A 161 17.35 4.52 36.17
N PRO A 162 16.82 3.37 35.71
CA PRO A 162 16.31 3.23 34.35
C PRO A 162 15.28 4.31 33.95
N GLY A 163 14.40 4.70 34.86
CA GLY A 163 13.42 5.77 34.60
C GLY A 163 14.07 7.13 34.36
N GLU A 164 15.14 7.45 35.11
CA GLU A 164 15.87 8.71 34.97
C GLU A 164 16.65 8.76 33.65
N ALA A 165 17.25 7.64 33.25
CA ALA A 165 17.93 7.50 31.96
C ALA A 165 16.96 7.69 30.78
N PHE A 166 15.76 7.11 30.85
CA PHE A 166 14.73 7.31 29.83
C PHE A 166 14.26 8.77 29.78
N GLU A 167 14.01 9.40 30.92
CA GLU A 167 13.66 10.82 31.04
C GLU A 167 14.73 11.76 30.45
N LEU A 168 16.02 11.40 30.55
CA LEU A 168 17.10 12.16 29.91
C LEU A 168 17.01 12.09 28.38
N LEU A 169 16.76 10.90 27.83
CA LEU A 169 16.58 10.70 26.39
C LEU A 169 15.34 11.46 25.87
N VAL A 170 14.22 11.40 26.61
CA VAL A 170 12.98 12.13 26.29
C VAL A 170 13.23 13.63 26.28
N ARG A 171 13.88 14.18 27.30
CA ARG A 171 14.19 15.62 27.36
C ARG A 171 15.12 16.06 26.22
N ALA A 172 16.15 15.28 25.91
CA ALA A 172 17.04 15.58 24.78
C ALA A 172 16.29 15.59 23.45
N SER A 173 15.40 14.61 23.23
CA SER A 173 14.50 14.53 22.07
C SER A 173 13.57 15.73 21.96
N GLN A 174 12.87 16.09 23.04
CA GLN A 174 11.91 17.20 23.07
C GLN A 174 12.59 18.56 22.85
N ASN A 175 13.70 18.82 23.56
CA ASN A 175 14.42 20.09 23.47
C ASN A 175 14.94 20.38 22.06
N ALA A 176 15.25 19.34 21.29
CA ALA A 176 15.72 19.46 19.92
C ALA A 176 14.62 19.27 18.87
N ASN A 177 13.39 18.95 19.30
CA ASN A 177 12.28 18.57 18.42
C ASN A 177 12.66 17.46 17.41
N VAL A 178 13.38 16.43 17.89
CA VAL A 178 13.78 15.25 17.12
C VAL A 178 13.10 14.02 17.71
N LYS A 179 12.70 13.06 16.89
CA LYS A 179 12.03 11.84 17.39
C LYS A 179 12.96 11.06 18.33
N LEU A 180 12.44 10.63 19.47
CA LEU A 180 13.18 9.87 20.49
C LEU A 180 13.91 8.65 19.94
N ARG A 181 13.25 7.91 19.04
CA ARG A 181 13.84 6.74 18.38
C ARG A 181 15.08 7.08 17.55
N ASP A 182 15.07 8.23 16.88
CA ASP A 182 16.17 8.68 16.04
C ASP A 182 17.35 9.11 16.93
N VAL A 183 17.07 9.81 18.04
CA VAL A 183 18.08 10.17 19.06
C VAL A 183 18.70 8.91 19.68
N ALA A 184 17.87 7.90 20.02
CA ALA A 184 18.35 6.66 20.60
C ALA A 184 19.22 5.85 19.61
N THR A 185 18.79 5.71 18.36
CA THR A 185 19.57 5.05 17.31
C THR A 185 20.88 5.80 17.03
N ALA A 186 20.83 7.14 16.94
CA ALA A 186 22.04 7.96 16.78
C ALA A 186 23.00 7.81 17.97
N LEU A 187 22.49 7.74 19.21
CA LEU A 187 23.33 7.52 20.39
C LEU A 187 24.02 6.15 20.37
N VAL A 188 23.29 5.10 20.00
CA VAL A 188 23.89 3.77 19.85
C VAL A 188 24.98 3.78 18.77
N LEU A 189 24.77 4.47 17.66
CA LEU A 189 25.78 4.62 16.60
C LEU A 189 27.00 5.43 17.05
N VAL A 190 26.80 6.57 17.72
CA VAL A 190 27.87 7.44 18.21
C VAL A 190 28.77 6.71 19.21
N VAL A 191 28.19 5.85 20.07
CA VAL A 191 28.92 5.18 21.15
C VAL A 191 29.41 3.78 20.75
N GLY A 192 28.55 3.00 20.10
CA GLY A 192 28.79 1.60 19.74
C GLY A 192 29.36 1.40 18.33
N GLY A 193 29.30 2.40 17.46
CA GLY A 193 29.87 2.39 16.10
C GLY A 193 29.07 1.58 15.06
N THR A 194 28.22 0.64 15.48
CA THR A 194 27.38 -0.17 14.60
C THR A 194 26.01 -0.41 15.20
N LEU A 195 25.02 -0.70 14.35
CA LEU A 195 23.78 -1.35 14.75
C LEU A 195 23.95 -2.87 14.58
N GLU A 196 23.14 -3.68 15.25
CA GLU A 196 23.11 -5.13 15.00
C GLU A 196 22.48 -5.46 13.63
N ASP A 197 22.86 -6.60 13.03
CA ASP A 197 22.73 -7.01 11.60
C ASP A 197 21.34 -6.92 10.90
N ASP A 198 20.28 -6.42 11.54
CA ASP A 198 18.99 -6.09 10.91
C ASP A 198 18.88 -4.61 10.50
N ALA A 199 20.01 -3.92 10.36
CA ALA A 199 20.09 -2.48 10.09
C ALA A 199 19.62 -2.07 8.67
N ALA A 200 19.44 -3.01 7.75
CA ALA A 200 19.08 -2.71 6.35
C ALA A 200 17.68 -2.04 6.20
N GLU A 201 16.82 -2.14 7.21
CA GLU A 201 15.46 -1.54 7.19
C GLU A 201 15.29 -0.34 8.13
N VAL A 202 16.28 -0.02 8.96
CA VAL A 202 16.22 1.15 9.85
C VAL A 202 16.74 2.36 9.08
N ALA A 203 15.84 3.26 8.69
CA ALA A 203 16.21 4.52 8.06
C ALA A 203 17.25 5.26 8.91
N GLU A 204 18.33 5.73 8.27
CA GLU A 204 19.41 6.45 8.93
C GLU A 204 18.86 7.67 9.69
N PRO A 205 19.26 7.90 10.96
CA PRO A 205 18.79 9.05 11.72
C PRO A 205 19.13 10.36 11.01
N PRO A 206 18.27 11.39 11.05
CA PRO A 206 18.60 12.69 10.51
C PRO A 206 19.80 13.30 11.25
N ARG A 207 20.58 14.14 10.57
CA ARG A 207 21.78 14.79 11.15
C ARG A 207 21.52 15.48 12.50
N ALA A 208 20.35 16.10 12.64
CA ALA A 208 19.92 16.72 13.90
C ALA A 208 19.87 15.71 15.07
N ALA A 209 19.56 14.43 14.83
CA ALA A 209 19.59 13.39 15.85
C ALA A 209 21.02 13.06 16.29
N PHE A 210 21.98 13.01 15.36
CA PHE A 210 23.40 12.85 15.67
C PHE A 210 23.93 14.01 16.51
N ASP A 211 23.63 15.24 16.11
CA ASP A 211 24.05 16.42 16.87
C ASP A 211 23.51 16.40 18.32
N VAL A 212 22.30 15.87 18.52
CA VAL A 212 21.71 15.70 19.86
C VAL A 212 22.37 14.56 20.63
N ALA A 213 22.61 13.43 19.98
CA ALA A 213 23.24 12.28 20.58
C ALA A 213 24.68 12.58 21.05
N GLU A 214 25.47 13.28 20.23
CA GLU A 214 26.83 13.73 20.58
C GLU A 214 26.80 14.67 21.79
N ARG A 215 25.96 15.71 21.77
CA ARG A 215 25.81 16.63 22.90
C ARG A 215 25.36 15.92 24.18
N LEU A 216 24.42 14.99 24.05
CA LEU A 216 23.93 14.21 25.18
C LEU A 216 25.06 13.33 25.76
N TRP A 217 25.83 12.66 24.90
CA TRP A 217 26.91 11.79 25.32
C TRP A 217 28.05 12.57 25.99
N ASP A 218 28.46 13.70 25.41
CA ASP A 218 29.49 14.57 25.98
C ASP A 218 29.10 15.08 27.37
N ALA A 219 27.82 15.47 27.54
CA ALA A 219 27.31 15.93 28.83
C ALA A 219 27.26 14.83 29.92
N LEU A 220 27.30 13.55 29.53
CA LEU A 220 27.26 12.41 30.45
C LEU A 220 28.64 11.92 30.89
N ARG A 221 29.73 12.34 30.23
CA ARG A 221 31.11 11.91 30.54
C ARG A 221 31.83 12.78 31.57
N VAL A 222 31.08 13.55 32.37
CA VAL A 222 31.59 14.45 33.43
C VAL A 222 31.61 13.76 34.79
#